data_AF-A0A369TH47-F1
#
_entry.id   AF-A0A369TH47-F1
#
_cell.length_a   1.000
_cell.length_b   1.000
_cell.length_c   1.000
_cell.angle_alpha   90.00
_cell.angle_beta   90.00
_cell.angle_gamma   90.00
#
_symmetry.space_group_name_H-M   'P 1'
#
loop_
_entity.id
_entity.type
_entity.pdbx_description
1 polymer ?
#
loop_
_entity_poly.entity_id
_entity_poly.type
_entity_poly.pdbx_seq_one_letter_code
_entity_poly.pdbx_strand_id
1 'polypeptide(L)'
;MLPDLWDKLTGRRRSERIKQPRLKVRVDGRAYRTIDWSLGGVRIADYPRPVQRLDRVDGTLKIPGGPSGEFTGEVIWMDDAGQVGLRFIEIAPDVFLELMTLQHS
;
A
#
# COMPACT_ATOMS: atom_id res chain seq x y z
N MET A 1 14.25 -13.50 -26.60
CA MET A 1 12.88 -13.76 -26.13
C MET A 1 12.57 -12.72 -25.07
N LEU A 2 11.48 -11.95 -25.18
CA LEU A 2 11.19 -10.74 -24.39
C LEU A 2 10.06 -10.96 -23.34
N PRO A 3 10.13 -11.89 -22.37
CA PRO A 3 9.10 -12.00 -21.32
C PRO A 3 8.98 -10.72 -20.48
N ASP A 4 10.10 -10.08 -20.21
CA ASP A 4 10.24 -9.03 -19.20
C ASP A 4 9.60 -7.69 -19.60
N LEU A 5 9.43 -7.46 -20.91
CA LEU A 5 8.79 -6.27 -21.44
C LEU A 5 7.26 -6.37 -21.35
N TRP A 6 6.70 -7.58 -21.52
CA TRP A 6 5.25 -7.80 -21.45
C TRP A 6 4.71 -7.75 -20.03
N ASP A 7 5.46 -8.19 -19.02
CA ASP A 7 5.04 -8.03 -17.62
C ASP A 7 5.00 -6.55 -17.19
N LYS A 8 5.92 -5.74 -17.72
CA LYS A 8 5.90 -4.27 -17.53
C LYS A 8 4.72 -3.59 -18.23
N LEU A 9 4.31 -4.10 -19.40
CA LEU A 9 3.21 -3.52 -20.21
C LEU A 9 1.82 -4.02 -19.80
N THR A 10 1.69 -5.24 -19.28
CA THR A 10 0.40 -5.84 -18.90
C THR A 10 -0.03 -5.52 -17.46
N GLY A 11 0.85 -4.91 -16.65
CA GLY A 11 0.54 -4.58 -15.26
C GLY A 11 0.23 -5.82 -14.40
N ARG A 12 0.76 -6.99 -14.77
CA ARG A 12 0.49 -8.24 -14.06
C ARG A 12 0.99 -8.12 -12.63
N ARG A 13 0.05 -8.19 -11.68
CA ARG A 13 0.31 -7.94 -10.27
C ARG A 13 1.23 -9.04 -9.71
N ARG A 14 2.39 -8.65 -9.18
CA ARG A 14 3.43 -9.57 -8.66
C ARG A 14 3.11 -10.20 -7.29
N SER A 15 2.21 -9.60 -6.51
CA SER A 15 1.85 -10.07 -5.17
C SER A 15 0.33 -9.95 -4.96
N GLU A 16 -0.27 -10.99 -4.41
CA GLU A 16 -1.70 -11.04 -4.10
C GLU A 16 -2.10 -9.97 -3.09
N ARG A 17 -3.35 -9.50 -3.17
CA ARG A 17 -3.87 -8.53 -2.20
C ARG A 17 -4.62 -9.21 -1.08
N ILE A 18 -4.19 -8.92 0.13
CA ILE A 18 -4.64 -9.49 1.37
C ILE A 18 -5.58 -8.50 2.06
N LYS A 19 -6.74 -9.00 2.51
CA LYS A 19 -7.74 -8.20 3.24
C LYS A 19 -7.56 -8.24 4.75
N GLN A 20 -6.89 -9.28 5.27
CA GLN A 20 -6.69 -9.52 6.69
C GLN A 20 -5.25 -9.93 6.98
N PRO A 21 -4.60 -9.38 8.02
CA PRO A 21 -5.14 -8.40 8.96
C PRO A 21 -5.37 -7.02 8.33
N ARG A 22 -6.35 -6.27 8.87
CA ARG A 22 -6.56 -4.87 8.49
C ARG A 22 -5.47 -3.99 9.09
N LEU A 23 -4.53 -3.56 8.25
CA LEU A 23 -3.49 -2.61 8.63
C LEU A 23 -4.10 -1.28 9.05
N LYS A 24 -3.47 -0.58 9.99
CA LYS A 24 -3.82 0.79 10.36
C LYS A 24 -2.88 1.75 9.64
N VAL A 25 -3.41 2.49 8.66
CA VAL A 25 -2.65 3.50 7.90
C VAL A 25 -2.97 4.87 8.48
N ARG A 26 -1.94 5.68 8.73
CA ARG A 26 -2.06 7.12 9.00
C ARG A 26 -1.28 7.91 7.98
N VAL A 27 -1.88 8.98 7.48
CA VAL A 27 -1.27 9.98 6.59
C VAL A 27 -1.70 11.35 7.10
N ASP A 28 -0.78 12.30 7.23
CA ASP A 28 -1.04 13.65 7.75
C ASP A 28 -1.81 13.64 9.09
N GLY A 29 -1.46 12.70 9.98
CA GLY A 29 -2.13 12.52 11.28
C GLY A 29 -3.54 11.91 11.23
N ARG A 30 -4.12 11.73 10.05
CA ARG A 30 -5.46 11.13 9.87
C ARG A 30 -5.34 9.62 9.66
N ALA A 31 -6.18 8.87 10.37
CA ALA A 31 -6.29 7.43 10.17
C ALA A 31 -7.21 7.12 8.98
N TYR A 32 -6.77 6.18 8.15
CA TYR A 32 -7.51 5.71 6.98
C TYR A 32 -7.87 4.23 7.10
N ARG A 33 -9.02 3.89 6.55
CA ARG A 33 -9.50 2.51 6.50
C ARG A 33 -8.76 1.76 5.39
N THR A 34 -7.97 0.77 5.76
CA THR A 34 -7.35 -0.14 4.80
C THR A 34 -8.40 -1.08 4.19
N ILE A 35 -8.42 -1.16 2.87
CA ILE A 35 -9.30 -2.06 2.10
C ILE A 35 -8.58 -3.40 1.89
N ASP A 36 -7.36 -3.33 1.38
CA ASP A 36 -6.44 -4.45 1.18
C ASP A 36 -5.00 -3.95 1.06
N TRP A 37 -4.05 -4.87 1.15
CA TRP A 37 -2.62 -4.58 1.05
C TRP A 37 -1.87 -5.72 0.36
N SER A 38 -0.65 -5.44 -0.08
CA SER A 38 0.33 -6.42 -0.54
C SER A 38 1.72 -5.94 -0.15
N LEU A 39 2.77 -6.73 -0.41
CA LEU A 39 4.15 -6.28 -0.17
C LEU A 39 4.53 -5.02 -0.96
N GLY A 40 3.85 -4.75 -2.06
CA GLY A 40 4.12 -3.59 -2.90
C GLY A 40 3.31 -2.34 -2.56
N GLY A 41 2.31 -2.43 -1.67
CA GLY A 41 1.47 -1.27 -1.40
C GLY A 41 0.17 -1.56 -0.65
N VAL A 42 -0.59 -0.49 -0.40
CA VAL A 42 -1.84 -0.53 0.35
C VAL A 42 -2.92 0.23 -0.38
N ARG A 43 -4.17 -0.21 -0.26
CA ARG A 43 -5.33 0.58 -0.65
C ARG A 43 -6.09 1.04 0.57
N ILE A 44 -6.34 2.34 0.60
CA ILE A 44 -7.10 3.01 1.65
C ILE A 44 -8.38 3.60 1.08
N ALA A 45 -9.41 3.65 1.91
CA ALA A 45 -10.68 4.28 1.59
C ALA A 45 -10.78 5.68 2.20
N ASP A 46 -11.74 6.45 1.70
CA ASP A 46 -12.18 7.70 2.29
C ASP A 46 -11.05 8.76 2.36
N TYR A 47 -10.12 8.71 1.38
CA TYR A 47 -9.00 9.63 1.28
C TYR A 47 -9.47 10.98 0.69
N PRO A 48 -9.23 12.12 1.36
CA PRO A 48 -9.70 13.41 0.89
C PRO A 48 -8.97 13.82 -0.40
N ARG A 49 -9.72 14.36 -1.37
CA ARG A 49 -9.15 15.04 -2.54
C ARG A 49 -8.57 16.40 -2.12
N PRO A 50 -7.46 16.90 -2.72
CA PRO A 50 -6.95 16.56 -4.04
C PRO A 50 -5.54 15.93 -4.00
N VAL A 51 -5.45 14.60 -4.09
CA VAL A 51 -4.20 13.94 -4.49
C VAL A 51 -4.27 13.56 -5.94
N GLN A 52 -3.16 13.73 -6.65
CA GLN A 52 -2.97 13.34 -8.04
C GLN A 52 -2.19 12.04 -8.12
N ARG A 53 -2.29 11.37 -9.27
CA ARG A 53 -1.44 10.22 -9.56
C ARG A 53 0.02 10.68 -9.56
N LEU A 54 0.90 9.85 -9.01
CA LEU A 54 2.32 10.08 -8.78
C LEU A 54 2.65 11.02 -7.61
N ASP A 55 1.65 11.53 -6.89
CA ASP A 55 1.91 12.26 -5.65
C ASP A 55 2.54 11.32 -4.62
N ARG A 56 3.51 11.86 -3.89
CA ARG A 56 4.12 11.19 -2.74
C ARG A 56 3.34 11.49 -1.48
N VAL A 57 3.23 10.46 -0.65
CA VAL A 57 2.45 10.47 0.57
C VAL A 57 3.27 9.80 1.66
N ASP A 58 3.58 10.55 2.71
CA ASP A 58 4.29 10.04 3.88
C ASP A 58 3.29 9.65 4.96
N GLY A 59 3.60 8.58 5.69
CA GLY A 59 2.68 8.09 6.70
C GLY A 59 3.26 7.04 7.63
N THR A 60 2.39 6.52 8.48
CA THR A 60 2.71 5.41 9.38
C THR A 60 1.81 4.22 9.06
N LEU A 61 2.41 3.04 8.96
CA LEU A 61 1.72 1.77 8.84
C LEU A 61 1.86 0.99 10.14
N LYS A 62 0.75 0.50 10.68
CA LYS A 62 0.75 -0.34 11.89
C LYS A 62 0.05 -1.67 11.63
N ILE A 63 0.73 -2.75 11.98
CA ILE A 63 0.22 -4.11 11.92
C ILE A 63 -0.47 -4.44 13.25
N PRO A 64 -1.70 -4.98 13.26
CA PRO A 64 -2.37 -5.38 14.49
C PRO A 64 -1.55 -6.41 15.28
N GLY A 65 -1.19 -6.10 16.53
CA GLY A 65 -0.37 -6.98 17.36
C GLY A 65 1.12 -7.03 16.99
N GLY A 66 1.54 -6.27 15.97
CA GLY A 66 2.89 -6.28 15.44
C GLY A 66 3.53 -4.89 15.39
N PRO A 67 4.57 -4.71 14.56
CA PRO A 67 5.32 -3.46 14.45
C PRO A 67 4.50 -2.31 13.86
N SER A 68 5.04 -1.12 14.07
CA SER A 68 4.53 0.14 13.53
C SER A 68 5.70 0.97 13.06
N GLY A 69 5.62 1.50 11.86
CA GLY A 69 6.74 2.22 11.26
C GLY A 69 6.31 3.13 10.13
N GLU A 70 7.24 3.99 9.72
CA GLU A 70 7.02 4.97 8.66
C GLU A 70 7.01 4.31 7.28
N PHE A 71 6.32 4.95 6.34
CA PHE A 71 6.38 4.61 4.93
C PHE A 71 6.29 5.86 4.07
N THR A 72 6.90 5.79 2.89
CA THR A 72 6.74 6.74 1.78
C THR A 72 6.01 6.01 0.67
N GLY A 73 4.83 6.48 0.29
CA GLY A 73 3.97 5.90 -0.74
C GLY A 73 3.82 6.80 -1.96
N GLU A 74 3.56 6.21 -3.11
CA GLU A 74 3.17 6.93 -4.33
C GLU A 74 1.73 6.58 -4.71
N VAL A 75 0.92 7.58 -5.04
CA VAL A 75 -0.44 7.40 -5.54
C VAL A 75 -0.39 6.81 -6.94
N ILE A 76 -0.75 5.53 -7.10
CA ILE A 76 -0.74 4.85 -8.41
C ILE A 76 -2.14 4.70 -9.02
N TRP A 77 -3.18 4.83 -8.20
CA TRP A 77 -4.57 4.62 -8.60
C TRP A 77 -5.51 5.34 -7.64
N MET A 78 -6.63 5.84 -8.17
CA MET A 78 -7.72 6.43 -7.40
C MET A 78 -9.05 6.20 -8.12
N ASP A 79 -10.16 6.17 -7.36
CA ASP A 79 -11.52 6.12 -7.90
C ASP A 79 -12.38 7.32 -7.47
N ASP A 80 -13.61 7.36 -7.99
CA ASP A 80 -14.59 8.40 -7.66
C ASP A 80 -15.22 8.25 -6.27
N ALA A 81 -15.03 7.10 -5.62
CA ALA A 81 -15.46 6.85 -4.25
C ALA A 81 -14.41 7.28 -3.21
N GLY A 82 -13.27 7.84 -3.62
CA GLY A 82 -12.20 8.27 -2.72
C GLY A 82 -11.33 7.12 -2.20
N GLN A 83 -11.31 5.98 -2.89
CA GLN A 83 -10.30 4.94 -2.65
C GLN A 83 -9.01 5.33 -3.35
N VAL A 84 -7.89 5.12 -2.68
CA VAL A 84 -6.56 5.43 -3.19
C VAL A 84 -5.67 4.21 -3.03
N GLY A 85 -4.98 3.85 -4.11
CA GLY A 85 -3.94 2.84 -4.12
C GLY A 85 -2.57 3.49 -4.01
N LEU A 86 -1.86 3.18 -2.93
CA LEU A 86 -0.49 3.61 -2.67
C LEU A 86 0.47 2.47 -3.01
N ARG A 87 1.52 2.76 -3.77
CA ARG A 87 2.69 1.90 -3.94
C ARG A 87 3.76 2.30 -2.94
N PHE A 88 4.30 1.37 -2.16
CA PHE A 88 5.41 1.69 -1.26
C PHE A 88 6.67 2.02 -2.09
N ILE A 89 7.24 3.19 -1.83
CA ILE A 89 8.61 3.55 -2.27
C ILE A 89 9.56 3.14 -1.16
N GLU A 90 9.24 3.50 0.09
CA GLU A 90 9.99 3.17 1.29
C GLU A 90 9.02 2.69 2.37
N ILE A 91 9.50 1.80 3.22
CA ILE A 91 8.75 1.26 4.36
C ILE A 91 9.73 0.83 5.43
N ALA A 92 9.35 1.00 6.70
CA ALA A 92 10.15 0.55 7.82
C ALA A 92 10.49 -0.96 7.70
N PRO A 93 11.76 -1.36 7.89
CA PRO A 93 12.19 -2.75 7.64
C PRO A 93 11.45 -3.80 8.48
N ASP A 94 11.17 -3.50 9.74
CA ASP A 94 10.44 -4.39 10.65
C ASP A 94 8.99 -4.60 10.20
N VAL A 95 8.33 -3.54 9.73
CA VAL A 95 7.00 -3.62 9.12
C VAL A 95 7.03 -4.45 7.84
N PHE A 96 8.02 -4.24 6.97
CA PHE A 96 8.14 -5.02 5.73
C PHE A 96 8.33 -6.52 6.00
N LEU A 97 9.20 -6.88 6.94
CA LEU A 97 9.45 -8.26 7.34
C LEU A 97 8.18 -8.93 7.87
N GLU A 98 7.39 -8.23 8.69
CA GLU A 98 6.14 -8.78 9.21
C GLU A 98 5.08 -8.93 8.09
N LEU A 99 4.99 -8.00 7.14
CA LEU A 99 4.10 -8.15 5.98
C LEU A 99 4.47 -9.38 5.13
N MET A 100 5.77 -9.72 5.03
CA MET A 100 6.20 -10.94 4.34
C MET A 100 5.70 -12.19 5.05
N THR A 101 5.83 -12.25 6.38
CA THR A 101 5.31 -13.37 7.19
C THR A 101 3.81 -13.53 7.00
N LEU A 102 3.06 -12.42 7.10
CA LEU A 102 1.61 -12.41 6.95
C LEU A 102 1.14 -12.78 5.53
N GLN A 103 1.94 -12.53 4.48
CA GLN A 103 1.59 -12.93 3.12
C GLN A 103 1.62 -14.45 2.90
N HIS A 104 2.36 -15.19 3.73
CA HIS A 104 2.51 -16.64 3.63
C HIS A 104 1.79 -17.41 4.74
N SER A 105 0.98 -16.72 5.53
CA SER A 105 0.17 -17.28 6.63
C SER A 105 -1.23 -17.67 6.14
#